data_AF-A0A7C7P0X0-F1
#
_entry.id   AF-A0A7C7P0X0-F1
#
_cell.length_a   1.000
_cell.length_b   1.000
_cell.length_c   1.000
_cell.angle_alpha   90.00
_cell.angle_beta   90.00
_cell.angle_gamma   90.00
#
_symmetry.space_group_name_H-M   'P 1'
#
loop_
_entity.id
_entity.type
_entity.pdbx_description
1 polymer ?
#
loop_
_entity_poly.entity_id
_entity_poly.type
_entity_poly.pdbx_seq_one_letter_code
_entity_poly.pdbx_strand_id
1 'polypeptide(L)'
;MTRNSHFLFGMALDSRSLVAALLIGIAPASLSWAQSIDVTTATLEQVNQALDEGTLTSERLVALYLERIEAFDQRGPMLNAVITLNPKALTRARELDIERRAHGARSPLHGIPIVLKDNLDTADMPTTAGS
;
A
#
# COMPACT_ATOMS: atom_id res chain seq x y z
N MET A 1 56.81 48.01 50.95
CA MET A 1 55.60 47.22 51.25
C MET A 1 54.37 48.08 50.97
N THR A 2 53.91 48.24 49.71
CA THR A 2 52.90 47.42 48.97
C THR A 2 51.54 47.36 49.68
N ARG A 3 50.67 48.36 49.46
CA ARG A 3 49.51 48.43 48.51
C ARG A 3 48.31 47.56 48.96
N ASN A 4 47.34 48.13 49.69
CA ASN A 4 46.14 48.91 49.29
C ASN A 4 45.01 48.13 48.59
N SER A 5 43.93 47.95 49.37
CA SER A 5 42.48 48.07 49.08
C SER A 5 41.87 47.30 47.89
N HIS A 6 41.03 46.33 48.25
CA HIS A 6 40.07 45.66 47.37
C HIS A 6 38.94 46.62 46.95
N PHE A 7 38.76 46.77 45.64
CA PHE A 7 37.73 47.55 44.97
C PHE A 7 36.81 46.60 44.19
N LEU A 8 35.50 46.82 44.38
CA LEU A 8 34.39 46.81 43.41
C LEU A 8 34.08 45.59 42.51
N PHE A 9 32.86 45.07 42.71
CA PHE A 9 31.73 45.14 41.76
C PHE A 9 32.07 45.03 40.27
N GLY A 10 31.76 43.88 39.67
CA GLY A 10 31.83 43.64 38.23
C GLY A 10 30.57 42.93 37.73
N MET A 11 29.51 43.71 37.49
CA MET A 11 28.36 43.31 36.69
C MET A 11 28.73 43.59 35.22
N ALA A 12 29.14 42.55 34.48
CA ALA A 12 29.42 42.66 33.05
C ALA A 12 28.23 42.09 32.28
N LEU A 13 27.46 42.99 31.65
CA LEU A 13 26.68 42.65 30.47
C LEU A 13 27.67 42.40 29.32
N ASP A 14 27.49 41.33 28.55
CA ASP A 14 27.98 41.33 27.18
C ASP A 14 27.01 40.65 26.19
N SER A 15 27.05 41.24 25.01
CA SER A 15 26.14 41.19 23.88
C SER A 15 26.28 39.92 23.04
N ARG A 16 25.15 39.33 22.60
CA ARG A 16 24.94 38.65 21.30
C ARG A 16 23.62 37.86 21.29
N SER A 17 22.62 38.50 20.68
CA SER A 17 21.74 37.96 19.64
C SER A 17 21.37 36.46 19.69
N LEU A 18 20.09 36.16 19.92
CA LEU A 18 19.13 35.70 18.90
C LEU A 18 17.98 34.93 19.55
N VAL A 19 16.78 35.45 19.31
CA VAL A 19 15.50 34.76 19.48
C VAL A 19 15.52 33.50 18.62
N ALA A 20 15.74 32.34 19.23
CA ALA A 20 15.51 31.06 18.56
C ALA A 20 14.00 30.77 18.60
N ALA A 21 13.29 31.27 17.60
CA ALA A 21 11.92 30.85 17.29
C ALA A 21 11.95 29.34 17.00
N LEU A 22 11.45 28.54 17.94
CA LEU A 22 11.22 27.11 17.77
C LEU A 22 10.04 26.95 16.80
N LEU A 23 10.32 27.00 15.50
CA LEU A 23 9.39 26.54 14.48
C LEU A 23 9.34 25.02 14.57
N ILE A 24 8.42 24.50 15.38
CA ILE A 24 7.92 23.15 15.20
C ILE A 24 7.23 23.15 13.83
N GLY A 25 7.98 22.74 12.81
CA GLY A 25 7.42 22.41 11.52
C GLY A 25 6.51 21.21 11.69
N ILE A 26 5.24 21.46 11.99
CA ILE A 26 4.18 20.47 11.75
C ILE A 26 4.08 20.39 10.24
N ALA A 27 4.88 19.53 9.62
CA ALA A 27 4.55 19.04 8.31
C ALA A 27 3.14 18.45 8.45
N PRO A 28 2.16 18.89 7.65
CA PRO A 28 0.91 18.16 7.61
C PRO A 28 1.27 16.76 7.13
N ALA A 29 1.28 15.79 8.04
CA ALA A 29 1.10 14.41 7.65
C ALA A 29 -0.22 14.44 6.91
N SER A 30 -0.16 14.32 5.58
CA SER A 30 -1.34 14.09 4.79
C SER A 30 -1.96 12.83 5.39
N LEU A 31 -3.03 13.00 6.16
CA LEU A 31 -4.00 11.94 6.35
C LEU A 31 -4.54 11.69 4.94
N SER A 32 -3.82 10.85 4.20
CA SER A 32 -4.36 10.16 3.05
C SER A 32 -5.50 9.36 3.65
N TRP A 33 -6.72 9.86 3.46
CA TRP A 33 -7.88 9.00 3.45
C TRP A 33 -7.55 8.03 2.33
N ALA A 34 -6.98 6.87 2.67
CA ALA A 34 -6.73 5.82 1.71
C ALA A 34 -8.09 5.56 1.07
N GLN A 35 -8.27 6.09 -0.14
CA GLN A 35 -9.51 5.91 -0.89
C GLN A 35 -9.60 4.39 -1.07
N SER A 36 -10.52 3.76 -0.34
CA SER A 36 -10.73 2.33 -0.46
C SER A 36 -11.18 2.08 -1.89
N ILE A 37 -10.39 1.34 -2.65
CA ILE A 37 -10.74 1.02 -4.03
C ILE A 37 -12.02 0.18 -4.04
N ASP A 38 -13.04 0.67 -4.72
CA ASP A 38 -14.23 -0.14 -4.99
C ASP A 38 -13.95 -1.02 -6.21
N VAL A 39 -13.61 -2.28 -5.94
CA VAL A 39 -13.29 -3.28 -6.96
C VAL A 39 -14.44 -3.60 -7.92
N THR A 40 -15.65 -3.10 -7.68
CA THR A 40 -16.81 -3.28 -8.57
C THR A 40 -16.90 -2.24 -9.67
N THR A 41 -16.32 -1.06 -9.45
CA THR A 41 -16.43 0.09 -10.35
C THR A 41 -15.07 0.61 -10.81
N ALA A 42 -13.99 0.25 -10.11
CA ALA A 42 -12.65 0.69 -10.46
C ALA A 42 -12.21 0.21 -11.85
N THR A 43 -11.67 1.12 -12.64
CA THR A 43 -11.06 0.79 -13.94
C THR A 43 -9.66 0.21 -13.77
N LEU A 44 -9.14 -0.43 -14.81
CA LEU A 44 -7.78 -0.97 -14.80
C LEU A 44 -6.73 0.12 -14.56
N GLU A 45 -6.94 1.33 -15.09
CA GLU A 45 -6.06 2.49 -14.89
C GLU A 45 -6.04 2.92 -13.42
N GLN A 46 -7.21 3.00 -12.77
CA GLN A 46 -7.31 3.35 -11.35
C GLN A 46 -6.66 2.30 -10.45
N VAL A 47 -6.85 1.02 -10.77
CA VAL A 47 -6.18 -0.07 -10.05
C VAL A 47 -4.67 0.02 -10.22
N ASN A 48 -4.17 0.21 -11.44
CA ASN A 48 -2.72 0.35 -11.67
C ASN A 48 -2.13 1.57 -10.96
N GLN A 49 -2.83 2.71 -10.99
CA GLN A 49 -2.42 3.89 -10.26
C GLN A 49 -2.30 3.60 -8.75
N ALA A 50 -3.29 2.93 -8.14
CA ALA A 50 -3.24 2.58 -6.73
C ALA A 50 -2.10 1.58 -6.40
N LEU A 51 -1.80 0.64 -7.32
CA LEU A 51 -0.66 -0.28 -7.18
C LEU A 51 0.68 0.45 -7.30
N ASP A 52 0.79 1.45 -8.19
CA ASP A 52 2.01 2.25 -8.38
C ASP A 52 2.25 3.21 -7.20
N GLU A 53 1.18 3.78 -6.64
CA GLU A 53 1.21 4.61 -5.44
C GLU A 53 1.44 3.79 -4.15
N GLY A 54 1.32 2.45 -4.22
CA GLY A 54 1.43 1.55 -3.07
C GLY A 54 0.28 1.67 -2.08
N THR A 55 -0.81 2.34 -2.45
CA THR A 55 -2.04 2.43 -1.65
C THR A 55 -2.88 1.16 -1.76
N LEU A 56 -2.59 0.34 -2.76
CA LEU A 56 -3.11 -1.01 -2.96
C LEU A 56 -1.95 -1.97 -3.24
N THR A 57 -2.08 -3.23 -2.83
CA THR A 57 -1.20 -4.33 -3.27
C THR A 57 -2.00 -5.35 -4.06
N SER A 58 -1.34 -6.09 -4.96
CA SER A 58 -1.94 -7.20 -5.68
C SER A 58 -2.47 -8.27 -4.73
N GLU A 59 -1.75 -8.55 -3.65
CA GLU A 59 -2.24 -9.46 -2.61
C GLU A 59 -3.56 -8.98 -2.01
N ARG A 60 -3.68 -7.69 -1.66
CA ARG A 60 -4.92 -7.14 -1.11
C ARG A 60 -6.04 -7.13 -2.15
N LEU A 61 -5.73 -6.82 -3.40
CA LEU A 61 -6.70 -6.86 -4.50
C LEU A 61 -7.27 -8.27 -4.70
N VAL A 62 -6.41 -9.30 -4.69
CA VAL A 62 -6.84 -10.70 -4.77
C VAL A 62 -7.70 -11.07 -3.56
N ALA A 63 -7.30 -10.68 -2.35
CA ALA A 63 -8.08 -10.95 -1.15
C ALA A 63 -9.50 -10.35 -1.23
N LEU A 64 -9.64 -9.10 -1.73
CA LEU A 64 -10.94 -8.46 -1.93
C LEU A 64 -11.83 -9.24 -2.90
N TYR A 65 -11.28 -9.78 -4.00
CA TYR A 65 -12.07 -10.61 -4.91
C TYR A 65 -12.43 -11.98 -4.32
N LEU A 66 -11.53 -12.61 -3.56
CA LEU A 66 -11.82 -13.87 -2.87
C LEU A 66 -12.93 -13.70 -1.82
N GLU A 67 -12.89 -12.62 -1.03
CA GLU A 67 -13.95 -12.26 -0.08
C GLU A 67 -15.31 -12.11 -0.79
N ARG A 68 -15.32 -11.50 -1.99
CA ARG A 68 -16.53 -11.35 -2.80
C ARG A 68 -17.01 -12.69 -3.37
N ILE A 69 -16.12 -13.54 -3.86
CA ILE A 69 -16.48 -14.88 -4.34
C ILE A 69 -17.12 -15.67 -3.20
N GLU A 70 -16.53 -15.66 -2.01
CA GLU A 70 -17.11 -16.33 -0.85
C GLU A 70 -18.50 -15.76 -0.49
N ALA A 71 -18.65 -14.44 -0.50
CA ALA A 71 -19.90 -13.77 -0.14
C ALA A 71 -21.02 -13.99 -1.17
N PHE A 72 -20.73 -13.96 -2.46
CA PHE A 72 -21.74 -13.98 -3.51
C PHE A 72 -21.89 -15.34 -4.21
N ASP A 73 -20.77 -16.02 -4.45
CA ASP A 73 -20.74 -17.26 -5.21
C ASP A 73 -21.07 -18.49 -4.34
N GLN A 74 -20.61 -18.49 -3.09
CA GLN A 74 -20.68 -19.67 -2.21
C GLN A 74 -21.71 -19.54 -1.09
N ARG A 75 -21.78 -18.39 -0.40
CA ARG A 75 -22.63 -18.24 0.80
C ARG A 75 -23.92 -17.45 0.59
N GLY A 76 -23.90 -16.44 -0.28
CA GLY A 76 -25.02 -15.53 -0.49
C GLY A 76 -26.00 -16.04 -1.54
N PRO A 77 -26.21 -15.34 -2.67
CA PRO A 77 -27.12 -15.78 -3.73
C PRO A 77 -26.72 -17.08 -4.44
N MET A 78 -25.56 -17.65 -4.12
CA MET A 78 -25.06 -18.91 -4.69
C MET A 78 -24.99 -18.87 -6.22
N LEU A 79 -24.24 -17.90 -6.75
CA LEU A 79 -24.14 -17.68 -8.20
C LEU A 79 -23.52 -18.86 -8.96
N ASN A 80 -22.68 -19.67 -8.30
CA ASN A 80 -21.98 -20.81 -8.89
C ASN A 80 -21.22 -20.45 -10.18
N ALA A 81 -20.63 -19.26 -10.22
CA ALA A 81 -19.85 -18.73 -11.33
C ALA A 81 -18.38 -19.17 -11.29
N VAL A 82 -17.85 -19.59 -10.14
CA VAL A 82 -16.44 -19.99 -9.96
C VAL A 82 -16.35 -21.47 -9.61
N ILE A 83 -15.89 -22.30 -10.55
CA ILE A 83 -15.76 -23.75 -10.34
C ILE A 83 -14.54 -24.12 -9.50
N THR A 84 -13.40 -23.47 -9.74
CA THR A 84 -12.13 -23.78 -9.09
C THR A 84 -11.38 -22.50 -8.76
N LEU A 85 -10.89 -22.37 -7.52
CA LEU A 85 -9.98 -21.30 -7.11
C LEU A 85 -8.53 -21.78 -7.18
N ASN A 86 -7.62 -20.90 -7.64
CA ASN A 86 -6.19 -21.20 -7.57
C ASN A 86 -5.73 -21.15 -6.09
N PRO A 87 -5.26 -22.27 -5.50
CA PRO A 87 -4.82 -22.29 -4.09
C PRO A 87 -3.57 -21.43 -3.84
N LYS A 88 -2.84 -21.05 -4.90
CA LYS A 88 -1.64 -20.21 -4.85
C LYS A 88 -1.92 -18.74 -5.17
N ALA A 89 -3.18 -18.34 -5.39
CA ALA A 89 -3.52 -16.98 -5.85
C ALA A 89 -2.89 -15.87 -4.99
N LEU A 90 -3.05 -15.93 -3.66
CA LEU A 90 -2.50 -14.94 -2.74
C LEU A 90 -0.96 -14.94 -2.73
N THR A 91 -0.34 -16.13 -2.72
CA THR A 91 1.12 -16.27 -2.77
C THR A 91 1.68 -15.67 -4.06
N ARG A 92 1.06 -15.97 -5.20
CA ARG A 92 1.48 -15.45 -6.49
C ARG A 92 1.31 -13.93 -6.59
N ALA A 93 0.23 -13.40 -6.02
CA ALA A 93 0.01 -11.96 -5.95
C ALA A 93 1.11 -11.25 -5.13
N ARG A 94 1.49 -11.83 -3.98
CA ARG A 94 2.59 -11.31 -3.15
C ARG A 94 3.93 -11.35 -3.86
N GLU A 95 4.22 -12.40 -4.63
CA GLU A 95 5.43 -12.47 -5.46
C GLU A 95 5.46 -11.33 -6.50
N LEU A 96 4.33 -11.04 -7.13
CA LEU A 96 4.21 -9.95 -8.10
C LEU A 96 4.32 -8.56 -7.44
N ASP A 97 3.86 -8.41 -6.20
CA ASP A 97 4.08 -7.19 -5.40
C ASP A 97 5.57 -6.96 -5.08
N ILE A 98 6.29 -8.02 -4.72
CA ILE A 98 7.74 -7.97 -4.49
C ILE A 98 8.45 -7.56 -5.78
N GLU A 99 8.08 -8.20 -6.88
CA GLU A 99 8.66 -7.89 -8.18
C GLU A 99 8.36 -6.47 -8.65
N ARG A 100 7.11 -6.00 -8.51
CA ARG A 100 6.72 -4.63 -8.90
C ARG A 100 7.60 -3.61 -8.17
N ARG A 101 7.85 -3.81 -6.87
CA ARG A 101 8.72 -2.94 -6.08
C ARG A 101 10.19 -2.99 -6.51
N ALA A 102 10.66 -4.15 -6.96
CA ALA A 102 12.06 -4.35 -7.34
C ALA A 102 12.38 -3.87 -8.76
N HIS A 103 11.45 -4.08 -9.70
CA HIS A 103 11.73 -3.96 -11.15
C HIS A 103 10.66 -3.15 -11.90
N GLY A 104 9.61 -2.69 -11.22
CA GLY A 104 8.44 -2.09 -11.85
C GLY A 104 7.47 -3.14 -12.40
N ALA A 105 6.34 -2.65 -12.94
CA ALA A 105 5.34 -3.51 -13.55
C ALA A 105 5.83 -4.08 -14.89
N ARG A 106 5.59 -5.37 -15.14
CA ARG A 106 5.90 -6.02 -16.43
C ARG A 106 5.00 -5.54 -17.58
N SER A 107 3.76 -5.18 -17.25
CA SER A 107 2.70 -4.78 -18.18
C SER A 107 1.54 -4.14 -17.39
N PRO A 108 0.53 -3.58 -18.08
CA PRO A 108 -0.70 -3.11 -17.42
C PRO A 108 -1.47 -4.19 -16.64
N LEU A 109 -1.16 -5.48 -16.85
CA LEU A 109 -1.79 -6.60 -16.16
C LEU A 109 -0.93 -7.17 -15.01
N HIS A 110 0.21 -6.54 -14.71
CA HIS A 110 1.12 -7.02 -13.66
C HIS A 110 0.45 -7.02 -12.29
N GLY A 111 0.12 -8.21 -11.78
CA GLY A 111 -0.52 -8.35 -10.47
C GLY A 111 -2.03 -8.08 -10.46
N ILE A 112 -2.66 -8.04 -11.64
CA ILE A 112 -4.12 -7.94 -11.79
C ILE A 112 -4.72 -9.35 -11.83
N PRO A 113 -5.71 -9.69 -10.98
CA PRO A 113 -6.37 -11.00 -11.02
C PRO A 113 -7.25 -11.15 -12.26
N ILE A 114 -7.25 -12.35 -12.84
CA ILE A 114 -8.04 -12.70 -14.03
C ILE A 114 -8.73 -14.03 -13.75
N VAL A 115 -9.96 -14.16 -14.23
CA VAL A 115 -10.69 -15.44 -14.25
C VAL A 115 -10.59 -16.03 -15.64
N LEU A 116 -10.25 -17.31 -15.71
CA LEU A 116 -10.24 -18.09 -16.94
C LEU A 116 -11.47 -18.97 -17.00
N LYS A 117 -12.02 -19.17 -18.20
CA LYS A 117 -13.06 -20.16 -18.41
C LYS A 117 -12.45 -21.56 -18.27
N ASP A 118 -13.19 -22.49 -17.68
CA ASP A 118 -12.74 -23.87 -17.38
C ASP A 118 -12.51 -24.76 -18.63
N ASN A 119 -12.59 -24.18 -19.82
CA ASN A 119 -12.17 -24.82 -21.07
C ASN A 119 -10.81 -24.31 -21.58
N LEU A 120 -10.10 -23.53 -20.77
CA LEU A 120 -8.76 -23.05 -21.04
C LEU A 120 -7.77 -23.79 -20.13
N ASP A 121 -6.76 -24.40 -20.75
CA ASP A 121 -5.75 -25.15 -20.03
C ASP A 121 -4.87 -24.24 -19.18
N THR A 122 -4.61 -24.69 -17.96
CA THR A 122 -3.54 -24.16 -17.11
C THR A 122 -2.62 -25.30 -16.69
N ALA A 123 -1.36 -25.00 -16.42
CA ALA A 123 -0.40 -26.04 -16.03
C ALA A 123 -0.59 -26.51 -14.57
N ASP A 124 -1.26 -25.71 -13.75
CA ASP A 124 -1.29 -25.84 -12.29
C ASP A 124 -2.70 -25.98 -11.69
N MET A 125 -3.75 -25.97 -12.52
CA MET A 125 -5.13 -26.17 -12.09
C MET A 125 -5.86 -27.17 -13.02
N PRO A 126 -6.89 -27.87 -12.52
CA PRO A 126 -7.76 -28.68 -13.37
C PRO A 126 -8.42 -27.86 -14.47
N THR A 127 -8.63 -28.50 -15.62
CA THR A 127 -9.46 -28.00 -16.71
C THR A 127 -10.45 -29.12 -17.03
N THR A 128 -11.73 -28.93 -16.70
CA THR A 128 -12.73 -30.01 -16.80
C THR A 128 -13.80 -29.74 -17.85
N ALA A 129 -13.79 -28.55 -18.46
CA ALA A 129 -14.85 -28.04 -19.31
C ALA A 129 -16.24 -28.11 -18.65
N GLY A 130 -16.29 -28.10 -17.32
CA GLY A 130 -17.53 -28.26 -16.53
C GLY A 130 -18.05 -29.69 -16.39
N SER A 131 -17.20 -30.71 -16.62
CA SER A 131 -17.53 -32.13 -16.41
C SER A 131 -16.73 -32.82 -15.30
#